data_AF-A0A3A9VIV3-F1
#
_entry.id   AF-A0A3A9VIV3-F1
#
_cell.length_a   1.000
_cell.length_b   1.000
_cell.length_c   1.000
_cell.angle_alpha   90.00
_cell.angle_beta   90.00
_cell.angle_gamma   90.00
#
_symmetry.space_group_name_H-M   'P 1'
#
loop_
_entity.id
_entity.type
_entity.pdbx_description
1 polymer ?
#
loop_
_entity_poly.entity_id
_entity_poly.type
_entity_poly.pdbx_seq_one_letter_code
_entity_poly.pdbx_strand_id
1 'polypeptide(L)'
;MIQRVQTIYLLLAAVLSGVLCLYVPFAIGSDGNPLFAIQKPMVIGMFIGSAILSLISIFLFKKRQLQFVLGRINILLNFILLGVFVYWSLTVSGETMVSEKGIGMLIPIISIVLLVIANKAIKKDEDLVKSVDRLR
;
A
#
# COMPACT_ATOMS: atom_id res chain seq x y z
N MET A 1 10.70 -19.63 14.05
CA MET A 1 11.10 -19.27 12.66
C MET A 1 10.98 -17.76 12.50
N ILE A 2 12.02 -17.01 12.90
CA ILE A 2 11.84 -15.63 13.41
C ILE A 2 12.18 -14.49 12.44
N GLN A 3 12.55 -14.74 11.19
CA GLN A 3 12.61 -13.62 10.24
C GLN A 3 12.32 -14.05 8.82
N ARG A 4 11.07 -13.89 8.42
CA ARG A 4 10.67 -14.00 7.01
C ARG A 4 10.75 -12.62 6.41
N VAL A 5 11.45 -12.48 5.30
CA VAL A 5 11.64 -11.18 4.63
C VAL A 5 10.29 -10.52 4.29
N GLN A 6 9.22 -11.31 4.11
CA GLN A 6 7.85 -10.82 3.89
C GLN A 6 7.32 -9.88 4.98
N THR A 7 7.64 -10.10 6.27
CA THR A 7 7.12 -9.24 7.35
C THR A 7 7.76 -7.85 7.31
N ILE A 8 9.00 -7.73 6.83
CA ILE A 8 9.66 -6.44 6.66
C ILE A 8 8.94 -5.61 5.59
N TYR A 9 8.65 -6.21 4.44
CA TYR A 9 7.93 -5.52 3.37
C TYR A 9 6.50 -5.13 3.76
N LEU A 10 5.78 -6.01 4.47
CA LEU A 10 4.45 -5.70 4.99
C LEU A 10 4.49 -4.57 6.03
N LEU A 11 5.50 -4.56 6.90
CA LEU A 11 5.67 -3.51 7.91
C LEU A 11 6.00 -2.16 7.25
N LEU A 12 6.89 -2.14 6.27
CA LEU A 12 7.18 -0.93 5.49
C LEU A 12 5.93 -0.41 4.77
N ALA A 13 5.15 -1.30 4.13
CA ALA A 13 3.89 -0.90 3.51
C ALA A 13 2.88 -0.36 4.55
N ALA A 14 2.81 -0.94 5.74
CA ALA A 14 1.96 -0.44 6.82
C ALA A 14 2.39 0.96 7.31
N VAL A 15 3.69 1.21 7.46
CA VAL A 15 4.23 2.51 7.87
C VAL A 15 4.00 3.57 6.80
N LEU A 16 4.23 3.25 5.53
CA LEU A 16 3.97 4.17 4.42
C LEU A 16 2.49 4.55 4.33
N SER A 17 1.61 3.54 4.31
CA SER A 17 0.17 3.78 4.17
C SER A 17 -0.48 4.32 5.44
N GLY A 18 0.07 4.06 6.64
CA GLY A 18 -0.57 4.44 7.91
C GLY A 18 0.02 5.68 8.58
N VAL A 19 1.32 5.91 8.43
CA VAL A 19 2.03 7.02 9.09
C VAL A 19 2.41 8.07 8.06
N LEU A 20 3.15 7.69 7.02
CA LEU A 20 3.69 8.67 6.06
C LEU A 20 2.58 9.43 5.32
N CYS A 21 1.45 8.78 5.04
CA CYS A 21 0.30 9.41 4.38
C CYS A 21 -0.31 10.59 5.16
N LEU A 22 -0.08 10.68 6.48
CA LEU A 22 -0.58 11.75 7.33
C LEU A 22 0.27 13.02 7.23
N TYR A 23 1.57 12.87 7.00
CA TYR A 23 2.54 13.95 7.03
C TYR A 23 2.93 14.45 5.64
N VAL A 24 2.68 13.65 4.60
CA VAL A 24 3.04 14.02 3.21
C VAL A 24 1.78 14.48 2.48
N PRO A 25 1.76 15.72 1.96
CA PRO A 25 0.65 16.18 1.15
C PRO A 25 0.58 15.36 -0.14
N PHE A 26 -0.62 14.89 -0.48
CA PHE A 26 -0.84 14.22 -1.75
C PHE A 26 -0.99 15.22 -2.89
N ALA A 27 -1.26 16.49 -2.58
CA ALA A 27 -1.42 17.53 -3.57
C ALA A 27 -1.33 18.93 -2.98
N ILE A 28 -1.38 19.95 -3.83
CA ILE A 28 -1.58 21.34 -3.42
C ILE A 28 -2.88 21.82 -4.06
N GLY A 29 -3.69 22.52 -3.27
CA GLY A 29 -4.98 23.06 -3.69
C GLY A 29 -4.82 24.30 -4.56
N SER A 30 -5.90 24.72 -5.20
CA SER A 30 -5.96 25.96 -6.01
C SER A 30 -5.68 27.23 -5.20
N ASP A 31 -5.76 27.14 -3.88
CA ASP A 31 -5.45 28.15 -2.88
C ASP A 31 -3.96 28.15 -2.46
N GLY A 32 -3.12 27.29 -3.07
CA GLY A 32 -1.70 27.14 -2.74
C GLY A 32 -1.46 26.37 -1.43
N ASN A 33 -2.50 25.85 -0.79
CA ASN A 33 -2.39 25.13 0.47
C ASN A 33 -2.15 23.63 0.25
N PRO A 34 -1.25 22.99 1.02
CA PRO A 34 -1.02 21.56 0.93
C PRO A 34 -2.26 20.76 1.37
N LEU A 35 -2.67 19.82 0.52
CA LEU A 35 -3.77 18.90 0.75
C LEU A 35 -3.24 17.57 1.30
N PHE A 36 -3.69 17.25 2.51
CA PHE A 36 -3.30 16.03 3.23
C PHE A 36 -4.40 14.98 3.15
N ALA A 37 -4.01 13.70 3.22
CA ALA A 37 -4.96 12.58 3.16
C ALA A 37 -6.07 12.72 4.21
N ILE A 38 -5.73 13.22 5.41
CA ILE A 38 -6.67 13.42 6.53
C ILE A 38 -7.86 14.34 6.19
N GLN A 39 -7.69 15.27 5.24
CA GLN A 39 -8.74 16.19 4.83
C GLN A 39 -9.78 15.53 3.90
N LYS A 40 -9.50 14.32 3.39
CA LYS A 40 -10.36 13.59 2.47
C LYS A 40 -10.72 12.22 3.07
N PRO A 41 -11.92 12.08 3.70
CA PRO A 41 -12.34 10.86 4.40
C PRO A 41 -12.18 9.57 3.59
N MET A 42 -12.47 9.62 2.29
CA MET A 42 -12.31 8.47 1.40
C MET A 42 -10.83 8.07 1.22
N VAL A 43 -9.95 9.04 1.00
CA VAL A 43 -8.50 8.80 0.79
C VAL A 43 -7.86 8.28 2.07
N ILE A 44 -8.11 8.93 3.21
CA ILE A 44 -7.58 8.45 4.49
C ILE A 44 -8.12 7.06 4.85
N GLY A 45 -9.42 6.80 4.62
CA GLY A 45 -10.02 5.49 4.87
C GLY A 45 -9.35 4.37 4.07
N MET A 46 -9.02 4.62 2.80
CA MET A 46 -8.31 3.66 1.97
C MET A 46 -6.85 3.45 2.42
N PHE A 47 -6.13 4.51 2.80
CA PHE A 47 -4.78 4.41 3.35
C PHE A 47 -4.72 3.62 4.66
N ILE A 48 -5.61 3.96 5.61
CA ILE A 48 -5.73 3.24 6.88
C ILE A 48 -6.17 1.79 6.64
N GLY A 49 -7.10 1.54 5.73
CA GLY A 49 -7.50 0.20 5.32
C GLY A 49 -6.31 -0.62 4.79
N SER A 50 -5.46 0.00 3.96
CA SER A 50 -4.23 -0.63 3.46
C SER A 50 -3.24 -0.95 4.57
N ALA A 51 -3.05 -0.03 5.52
CA ALA A 51 -2.17 -0.23 6.67
C ALA A 51 -2.68 -1.38 7.57
N ILE A 52 -3.97 -1.41 7.87
CA ILE A 52 -4.61 -2.46 8.66
C ILE A 52 -4.47 -3.82 7.95
N LEU A 53 -4.72 -3.91 6.64
CA LEU A 53 -4.55 -5.14 5.88
C LEU A 53 -3.10 -5.66 5.95
N SER A 54 -2.11 -4.76 5.86
CA SER A 54 -0.69 -5.11 6.02
C SER A 54 -0.39 -5.63 7.42
N LEU A 55 -0.87 -4.94 8.46
CA LEU A 55 -0.66 -5.35 9.86
C LEU A 55 -1.31 -6.70 10.17
N ILE A 56 -2.57 -6.90 9.77
CA ILE A 56 -3.26 -8.19 9.90
C ILE A 56 -2.46 -9.28 9.18
N SER A 57 -1.98 -9.02 7.97
CA SER A 57 -1.19 -9.97 7.20
C SER A 57 0.12 -10.38 7.90
N ILE A 58 0.73 -9.53 8.73
CA ILE A 58 1.92 -9.89 9.52
C ILE A 58 1.59 -11.00 10.53
N PHE A 59 0.46 -10.89 11.23
CA PHE A 59 0.04 -11.87 12.23
C PHE A 59 -0.48 -13.19 11.63
N LEU A 60 -0.81 -13.21 10.34
CA LEU A 60 -1.31 -14.39 9.63
C LEU A 60 -0.20 -15.35 9.13
N PHE A 61 1.00 -15.31 9.71
CA PHE A 61 2.14 -16.14 9.30
C PHE A 61 1.89 -17.66 9.31
N LYS A 62 0.91 -18.14 10.09
CA LYS A 62 0.47 -19.55 10.11
C LYS A 62 -0.46 -19.89 8.94
N LYS A 63 -1.22 -18.92 8.44
CA LYS A 63 -2.23 -19.07 7.37
C LYS A 63 -1.72 -18.42 6.06
N ARG A 64 -0.65 -18.98 5.48
CA ARG A 64 0.07 -18.39 4.33
C ARG A 64 -0.83 -18.15 3.11
N GLN A 65 -1.78 -19.05 2.82
CA GLN A 65 -2.74 -18.84 1.72
C GLN A 65 -3.63 -17.61 1.95
N LEU A 66 -4.15 -17.43 3.17
CA LEU A 66 -4.93 -16.24 3.52
C LEU A 66 -4.05 -14.98 3.51
N GLN A 67 -2.81 -15.08 4.00
CA GLN A 67 -1.83 -14.00 3.92
C GLN A 67 -1.59 -13.53 2.47
N PHE A 68 -1.51 -14.48 1.53
CA PHE A 68 -1.35 -14.20 0.10
C PHE A 68 -2.60 -13.54 -0.52
N VAL A 69 -3.81 -14.01 -0.15
CA VAL A 69 -5.06 -13.41 -0.63
C VAL A 69 -5.21 -11.98 -0.11
N LEU A 70 -4.99 -11.75 1.18
CA LEU A 70 -5.03 -10.41 1.78
C LEU A 70 -4.00 -9.47 1.16
N GLY A 71 -2.79 -9.97 0.89
CA GLY A 71 -1.76 -9.21 0.20
C GLY A 71 -2.21 -8.76 -1.20
N ARG A 72 -2.90 -9.61 -1.96
CA ARG A 72 -3.44 -9.24 -3.28
C ARG A 72 -4.59 -8.23 -3.20
N ILE A 73 -5.48 -8.39 -2.23
CA ILE A 73 -6.54 -7.41 -1.95
C ILE A 73 -5.93 -6.05 -1.62
N ASN A 74 -4.84 -6.03 -0.84
CA ASN A 74 -4.15 -4.79 -0.49
C ASN A 74 -3.46 -4.14 -1.69
N ILE A 75 -2.89 -4.94 -2.61
CA ILE A 75 -2.36 -4.43 -3.89
C ILE A 75 -3.49 -3.77 -4.70
N LEU A 76 -4.64 -4.43 -4.83
CA LEU A 76 -5.79 -3.90 -5.56
C LEU A 76 -6.30 -2.60 -4.94
N LEU A 77 -6.38 -2.52 -3.62
CA LEU A 77 -6.75 -1.30 -2.89
C LEU A 77 -5.82 -0.13 -3.23
N ASN A 78 -4.50 -0.37 -3.27
CA ASN A 78 -3.54 0.68 -3.66
C ASN A 78 -3.63 1.04 -5.14
N PHE A 79 -3.98 0.11 -6.04
CA PHE A 79 -4.28 0.44 -7.44
C PHE A 79 -5.52 1.32 -7.58
N ILE A 80 -6.58 1.05 -6.81
CA ILE A 80 -7.77 1.92 -6.79
C ILE A 80 -7.38 3.30 -6.26
N LEU A 81 -6.57 3.38 -5.21
CA LEU A 81 -6.08 4.65 -4.65
C LEU A 81 -5.26 5.44 -5.67
N LEU A 82 -4.39 4.77 -6.42
CA LEU A 82 -3.67 5.35 -7.54
C LEU A 82 -4.62 5.87 -8.62
N GLY A 83 -5.66 5.11 -8.97
CA GLY A 83 -6.70 5.53 -9.92
C GLY A 83 -7.44 6.79 -9.45
N VAL A 84 -7.75 6.90 -8.15
CA VAL A 84 -8.35 8.10 -7.54
C VAL A 84 -7.42 9.30 -7.72
N PHE A 85 -6.12 9.14 -7.45
CA PHE A 85 -5.14 10.23 -7.64
C PHE A 85 -4.95 10.62 -9.10
N VAL A 86 -4.94 9.66 -10.03
CA VAL A 86 -4.89 9.95 -11.47
C VAL A 86 -6.13 10.72 -11.91
N TYR A 87 -7.32 10.25 -11.56
CA TYR A 87 -8.58 10.93 -11.87
C TYR A 87 -8.59 12.36 -11.34
N TRP A 88 -8.19 12.53 -10.08
CA TRP A 88 -8.13 13.84 -9.46
C TRP A 88 -7.09 14.75 -10.13
N SER A 89 -5.91 14.24 -10.48
CA SER A 89 -4.90 14.97 -11.26
C SER A 89 -5.37 15.39 -12.65
N LEU A 90 -6.35 14.70 -13.25
CA LEU A 90 -6.92 15.05 -14.56
C LEU A 90 -8.08 16.06 -14.44
N THR A 91 -8.74 16.10 -13.28
CA THR A 91 -9.93 16.93 -13.05
C THR A 91 -9.58 18.32 -12.50
N VAL A 92 -8.42 18.47 -11.85
CA VAL A 92 -7.90 19.78 -11.45
C VAL A 92 -7.40 20.51 -12.69
N SER A 93 -7.98 21.68 -12.99
CA SER A 93 -7.68 22.51 -14.16
C SER A 93 -6.21 22.91 -14.17
N GLY A 94 -5.52 22.57 -15.26
CA GLY A 94 -4.11 22.87 -15.47
C GLY A 94 -3.85 24.33 -15.78
N GLU A 95 -3.94 25.20 -14.77
CA GLU A 95 -3.27 26.50 -14.82
C GLU A 95 -1.78 26.26 -14.57
N THR A 96 -1.06 26.17 -15.68
CA THR A 96 0.36 26.51 -15.85
C THR A 96 1.23 26.42 -14.59
N MET A 97 1.91 25.30 -14.40
CA MET A 97 3.34 25.14 -14.05
C MET A 97 3.57 23.73 -13.50
N VAL A 98 4.70 23.13 -13.84
CA VAL A 98 5.07 21.72 -13.60
C VAL A 98 5.28 21.36 -12.11
N SER A 99 4.97 22.26 -11.19
CA SER A 99 5.10 22.08 -9.75
C SER A 99 3.74 22.45 -9.19
N GLU A 100 2.90 21.50 -8.77
CA GLU A 100 2.69 21.31 -7.33
C GLU A 100 1.93 19.98 -7.05
N LYS A 101 2.30 18.91 -7.77
CA LYS A 101 1.80 17.56 -7.42
C LYS A 101 2.51 17.09 -6.16
N GLY A 102 1.78 17.04 -5.06
CA GLY A 102 2.29 16.56 -3.78
C GLY A 102 2.91 15.16 -3.91
N ILE A 103 4.08 14.97 -3.32
CA ILE A 103 4.84 13.72 -3.39
C ILE A 103 4.04 12.53 -2.81
N GLY A 104 2.99 12.80 -2.02
CA GLY A 104 2.10 11.79 -1.45
C GLY A 104 1.40 10.91 -2.49
N MET A 105 1.26 11.35 -3.75
CA MET A 105 0.73 10.50 -4.82
C MET A 105 1.60 9.27 -5.11
N LEU A 106 2.89 9.31 -4.75
CA LEU A 106 3.82 8.19 -4.94
C LEU A 106 3.69 7.11 -3.86
N ILE A 107 3.08 7.42 -2.70
CA ILE A 107 2.90 6.46 -1.59
C ILE A 107 2.21 5.16 -2.06
N PRO A 108 1.04 5.18 -2.75
CA PRO A 108 0.43 3.94 -3.24
C PRO A 108 1.32 3.16 -4.20
N ILE A 109 2.14 3.84 -5.02
CA ILE A 109 3.05 3.18 -5.97
C ILE A 109 4.14 2.41 -5.21
N ILE A 110 4.78 3.05 -4.23
CA ILE A 110 5.81 2.42 -3.40
C ILE A 110 5.18 1.28 -2.59
N SER A 111 3.99 1.48 -2.03
CA SER A 111 3.24 0.43 -1.32
C SER A 111 2.93 -0.77 -2.22
N ILE A 112 2.54 -0.58 -3.48
CA ILE A 112 2.32 -1.68 -4.44
C ILE A 112 3.60 -2.49 -4.62
N VAL A 113 4.74 -1.85 -4.86
CA VAL A 113 6.03 -2.54 -5.05
C VAL A 113 6.37 -3.40 -3.83
N LEU A 114 6.26 -2.84 -2.63
CA LEU A 114 6.52 -3.57 -1.39
C LEU A 114 5.56 -4.75 -1.20
N LEU A 115 4.26 -4.54 -1.44
CA LEU A 115 3.24 -5.59 -1.32
C LEU A 115 3.42 -6.70 -2.35
N VAL A 116 3.85 -6.40 -3.58
CA VAL A 116 4.16 -7.40 -4.61
C VAL A 116 5.34 -8.27 -4.18
N ILE A 117 6.41 -7.66 -3.67
CA ILE A 117 7.58 -8.39 -3.16
C ILE A 117 7.18 -9.25 -1.95
N ALA A 118 6.38 -8.71 -1.03
CA ALA A 118 5.85 -9.45 0.11
C ALA A 118 5.04 -10.69 -0.34
N ASN A 119 4.12 -10.52 -1.29
CA ASN A 119 3.31 -11.62 -1.81
C ASN A 119 4.13 -12.69 -2.52
N LYS A 120 5.18 -12.29 -3.27
CA LYS A 120 6.09 -13.23 -3.92
C LYS A 120 6.83 -14.07 -2.88
N ALA A 121 7.29 -13.45 -1.78
CA ALA A 121 7.93 -14.15 -0.68
C ALA A 121 6.95 -15.12 0.03
N ILE A 122 5.72 -14.69 0.31
CA ILE A 122 4.67 -15.53 0.93
C ILE A 122 4.36 -16.76 0.06
N LYS A 123 4.25 -16.58 -1.26
CA LYS A 123 3.98 -17.68 -2.18
C LYS A 123 5.14 -18.69 -2.20
N LYS A 124 6.39 -18.22 -2.30
CA LYS A 124 7.57 -19.09 -2.24
C LYS A 124 7.57 -19.90 -0.94
N ASP A 125 7.24 -19.26 0.16
CA ASP A 125 7.12 -19.88 1.47
C ASP A 125 6.05 -20.98 1.49
N GLU A 126 4.87 -20.73 0.92
CA GLU A 126 3.81 -21.74 0.81
C GLU A 126 4.23 -22.94 -0.07
N ASP A 127 4.87 -22.68 -1.21
CA ASP A 127 5.33 -23.70 -2.14
C ASP A 127 6.40 -24.61 -1.50
N LEU A 128 7.30 -24.04 -0.69
CA LEU A 128 8.30 -24.80 0.08
C LEU A 128 7.66 -25.77 1.06
N VAL A 129 6.66 -25.33 1.83
CA VAL A 129 5.95 -26.22 2.78
C VAL A 129 5.27 -27.36 2.04
N LYS A 130 4.55 -27.05 0.97
CA LYS A 130 3.88 -28.06 0.15
C LYS A 130 4.85 -29.05 -0.47
N SER A 131 6.05 -28.60 -0.87
CA SER A 131 7.07 -29.50 -1.43
C SER A 131 7.61 -30.48 -0.41
N VAL A 132 7.77 -30.06 0.86
CA VAL A 132 8.22 -30.93 1.95
C VAL A 132 7.14 -31.94 2.31
N ASP A 133 5.88 -31.53 2.35
CA ASP A 133 4.76 -32.43 2.67
C ASP A 133 4.55 -33.51 1.59
N ARG A 134 4.95 -33.27 0.34
CA ARG A 134 4.88 -34.27 -0.74
C ARG A 134 5.94 -35.37 -0.66
N LEU A 135 7.02 -35.14 0.09
CA LEU A 135 8.14 -36.10 0.24
C LEU A 135 8.00 -36.99 1.48
N ARG A 136 7.00 -36.72 2.33
CA ARG A 136 6.69 -37.48 3.53
C ARG A 136 5.55 -38.45 3.25
#